data_AF-A0A5J4L4C8-F1
#
_entry.id   AF-A0A5J4L4C8-F1
#
_cell.length_a   1.000
_cell.length_b   1.000
_cell.length_c   1.000
_cell.angle_alpha   90.00
_cell.angle_beta   90.00
_cell.angle_gamma   90.00
#
_symmetry.space_group_name_H-M   'P 1'
#
loop_
_entity.id
_entity.type
_entity.pdbx_description
1 polymer ?
#
loop_
_entity_poly.entity_id
_entity_poly.type
_entity_poly.pdbx_seq_one_letter_code
_entity_poly.pdbx_strand_id
1 'polypeptide(L)'
;MIQRIYRQSIFVIIPLSLISIFLTNWDWRFSLSILIGSFIGILNLRGIVWSVRSLLGTEKAQTKMMVLSMFRLFVIFSILIILAIFNVIKAYGLLIGFTVVFIIIVKEGLIAAKKGA
;
A
#
# COMPACT_ATOMS: atom_id res chain seq x y z
N MET A 1 8.05 14.07 -3.72
CA MET A 1 7.29 12.86 -4.15
C MET A 1 6.55 12.22 -2.97
N ILE A 2 7.24 11.72 -1.95
CA ILE A 2 6.63 10.93 -0.85
C ILE A 2 5.51 11.66 -0.08
N GLN A 3 5.73 12.90 0.37
CA GLN A 3 4.68 13.70 1.03
C GLN A 3 3.44 13.93 0.14
N ARG A 4 3.63 13.99 -1.18
CA ARG A 4 2.54 14.18 -2.15
C ARG A 4 1.72 12.90 -2.30
N ILE A 5 2.37 11.73 -2.27
CA ILE A 5 1.70 10.42 -2.21
C ILE A 5 0.90 10.28 -0.92
N TYR A 6 1.48 10.60 0.25
CA TYR A 6 0.72 10.56 1.52
C TYR A 6 -0.53 11.43 1.46
N ARG A 7 -0.41 12.67 0.98
CA ARG A 7 -1.53 13.62 0.89
C ARG A 7 -2.60 13.17 -0.12
N GLN A 8 -2.21 12.70 -1.30
CA GLN A 8 -3.16 12.21 -2.31
C GLN A 8 -3.83 10.91 -1.87
N SER A 9 -3.07 9.98 -1.28
CA SER A 9 -3.64 8.75 -0.73
C SER A 9 -4.69 9.08 0.31
N ILE A 10 -4.41 9.91 1.32
CA ILE A 10 -5.41 10.30 2.34
C ILE A 10 -6.63 10.96 1.69
N PHE A 11 -6.42 11.87 0.74
CA PHE A 11 -7.51 12.60 0.07
C PHE A 11 -8.38 11.70 -0.81
N VAL A 12 -7.86 10.60 -1.36
CA VAL A 12 -8.61 9.65 -2.18
C VAL A 12 -9.23 8.54 -1.32
N ILE A 13 -8.50 8.03 -0.32
CA ILE A 13 -8.94 6.92 0.54
C ILE A 13 -10.15 7.31 1.39
N ILE A 14 -10.17 8.52 1.96
CA ILE A 14 -11.27 8.98 2.81
C ILE A 14 -12.62 8.99 2.06
N PRO A 15 -12.75 9.67 0.91
CA PRO A 15 -14.00 9.63 0.15
C PRO A 15 -14.28 8.24 -0.43
N LEU A 16 -13.28 7.47 -0.87
CA LEU A 16 -13.51 6.11 -1.37
C LEU A 16 -14.04 5.17 -0.27
N SER A 17 -13.50 5.29 0.94
CA SER A 17 -13.97 4.61 2.15
C SER A 17 -15.42 4.99 2.46
N LEU A 18 -15.76 6.28 2.42
CA LEU A 18 -17.13 6.76 2.68
C LEU A 18 -18.13 6.28 1.60
N ILE A 19 -17.75 6.32 0.32
CA ILE A 19 -18.59 5.87 -0.80
C ILE A 19 -18.81 4.35 -0.74
N SER A 20 -17.80 3.58 -0.31
CA SER A 20 -17.91 2.12 -0.21
C SER A 20 -18.96 1.66 0.82
N ILE A 21 -19.26 2.48 1.83
CA ILE A 21 -20.32 2.22 2.83
C ILE A 21 -21.71 2.30 2.16
N PHE A 22 -21.89 3.24 1.22
CA PHE A 22 -23.14 3.41 0.48
C PHE A 22 -23.34 2.36 -0.62
N LEU A 23 -22.28 1.89 -1.28
CA LEU A 23 -22.40 0.91 -2.38
C LEU A 23 -22.56 -0.55 -1.94
N THR A 24 -22.12 -0.90 -0.73
CA THR A 24 -22.04 -2.30 -0.27
C THR A 24 -22.95 -2.54 0.93
N ASN A 25 -24.23 -2.14 0.86
CA ASN A 25 -25.25 -2.40 1.89
C ASN A 25 -24.79 -2.15 3.34
N TRP A 26 -24.15 -1.01 3.64
CA TRP A 26 -23.69 -0.66 4.99
C TRP A 26 -22.72 -1.66 5.64
N ASP A 27 -22.04 -2.48 4.84
CA ASP A 27 -21.15 -3.52 5.34
C ASP A 27 -19.82 -2.90 5.82
N TRP A 28 -19.80 -2.44 7.09
CA TRP A 28 -18.70 -1.73 7.73
C TRP A 28 -17.35 -2.46 7.58
N ARG A 29 -17.38 -3.80 7.56
CA ARG A 29 -16.21 -4.66 7.37
C ARG A 29 -15.50 -4.35 6.05
N PHE A 30 -16.23 -4.09 4.97
CA PHE A 30 -15.67 -3.82 3.66
C PHE A 30 -14.96 -2.45 3.60
N SER A 31 -15.56 -1.43 4.19
CA SER A 31 -14.93 -0.09 4.29
C SER A 31 -13.67 -0.13 5.16
N LEU A 32 -13.71 -0.84 6.30
CA LEU A 32 -12.54 -1.10 7.15
C LEU A 32 -11.44 -1.86 6.41
N SER A 33 -11.82 -2.79 5.53
CA SER A 33 -10.89 -3.52 4.65
C SER A 33 -10.13 -2.57 3.73
N ILE A 34 -10.83 -1.62 3.11
CA ILE A 34 -10.24 -0.62 2.21
C ILE A 34 -9.26 0.27 2.99
N LEU A 35 -9.63 0.72 4.18
CA LEU A 35 -8.75 1.52 5.03
C LEU A 35 -7.47 0.76 5.40
N ILE A 36 -7.59 -0.48 5.84
CA ILE A 36 -6.45 -1.33 6.23
C ILE A 36 -5.58 -1.65 5.02
N GLY A 37 -6.17 -2.02 3.88
CA GLY A 37 -5.43 -2.26 2.64
C GLY A 37 -4.64 -1.04 2.16
N SER A 38 -5.26 0.13 2.28
CA SER A 38 -4.60 1.39 1.95
C SER A 38 -3.46 1.73 2.91
N PHE A 39 -3.64 1.50 4.21
CA PHE A 39 -2.61 1.67 5.21
C PHE A 39 -1.39 0.77 4.95
N ILE A 40 -1.64 -0.50 4.61
CA ILE A 40 -0.60 -1.45 4.22
C ILE A 40 0.13 -0.97 2.96
N GLY A 41 -0.58 -0.45 1.97
CA GLY A 41 0.02 0.14 0.76
C GLY A 41 0.95 1.31 1.06
N ILE A 42 0.60 2.14 2.04
CA ILE A 42 1.45 3.25 2.49
C ILE A 42 2.70 2.73 3.22
N LEU A 43 2.55 1.75 4.12
CA LEU A 43 3.69 1.11 4.79
C LEU A 43 4.62 0.45 3.77
N ASN A 44 4.06 -0.13 2.71
CA ASN A 44 4.80 -0.69 1.58
C ASN A 44 5.72 0.35 0.94
N LEU A 45 5.18 1.54 0.62
CA LEU A 45 5.96 2.65 0.07
C LEU A 45 7.09 3.08 1.00
N ARG A 46 6.82 3.20 2.30
CA ARG A 46 7.85 3.56 3.29
C ARG A 46 8.96 2.51 3.32
N GLY A 47 8.60 1.23 3.22
CA GLY A 47 9.52 0.12 3.04
C GLY A 47 10.40 0.29 1.80
N ILE A 48 9.81 0.57 0.63
CA ILE A 48 10.55 0.85 -0.63
C ILE A 48 11.56 1.97 -0.42
N VAL A 49 11.10 3.13 0.07
CA VAL A 49 11.94 4.32 0.22
C VAL A 49 13.11 4.05 1.16
N TRP A 50 12.86 3.35 2.27
CA TRP A 50 13.90 3.01 3.22
C TRP A 50 14.90 2.01 2.65
N SER A 51 14.43 1.00 1.90
CA SER A 51 15.32 0.12 1.14
C SER A 51 16.17 0.93 0.19
N VAL A 52 15.57 1.70 -0.71
CA VAL A 52 16.30 2.47 -1.73
C VAL A 52 17.31 3.43 -1.09
N ARG A 53 16.94 4.17 -0.04
CA ARG A 53 17.89 5.03 0.70
C ARG A 53 19.03 4.26 1.34
N SER A 54 18.76 3.09 1.92
CA SER A 54 19.80 2.23 2.48
C SER A 54 20.73 1.65 1.41
N LEU A 55 20.35 1.67 0.14
CA LEU A 55 21.05 1.04 -0.98
C LEU A 55 21.94 1.99 -1.77
N LEU A 56 21.76 3.31 -1.64
CA LEU A 56 22.53 4.35 -2.35
C LEU A 56 23.99 4.50 -1.86
N GLY A 57 24.69 3.39 -1.57
CA GLY A 57 26.09 3.42 -1.16
C GLY A 57 26.77 2.07 -0.88
N THR A 58 26.19 0.92 -1.26
CA THR A 58 26.81 -0.40 -0.97
C THR A 58 26.63 -1.42 -2.10
N GLU A 59 27.70 -2.15 -2.47
CA GLU A 59 27.69 -3.24 -3.47
C GLU A 59 26.73 -4.39 -3.14
N LYS A 60 26.35 -4.57 -1.86
CA LYS A 60 25.39 -5.59 -1.39
C LYS A 60 23.92 -5.26 -1.73
N ALA A 61 23.71 -4.33 -2.66
CA ALA A 61 22.41 -3.74 -2.92
C ALA A 61 21.39 -4.77 -3.40
N GLN A 62 21.78 -5.68 -4.30
CA GLN A 62 20.87 -6.64 -4.92
C GLN A 62 20.28 -7.65 -3.91
N THR A 63 21.11 -8.24 -3.05
CA THR A 63 20.68 -9.20 -2.02
C THR A 63 19.78 -8.54 -0.98
N LYS A 64 20.11 -7.32 -0.56
CA LYS A 64 19.30 -6.58 0.42
C LYS A 64 17.96 -6.16 -0.19
N MET A 65 17.90 -5.83 -1.48
CA MET A 65 16.65 -5.56 -2.21
C MET A 65 15.75 -6.80 -2.30
N MET A 66 16.34 -7.96 -2.59
CA MET A 66 15.62 -9.24 -2.67
C MET A 66 15.03 -9.63 -1.31
N VAL A 67 15.82 -9.56 -0.23
CA VAL A 67 15.37 -9.88 1.14
C VAL A 67 14.26 -8.93 1.60
N LEU A 68 14.37 -7.63 1.31
CA LEU A 68 13.37 -6.65 1.75
C LEU A 68 12.08 -6.71 0.91
N SER A 69 12.18 -7.13 -0.34
CA SER A 69 11.01 -7.45 -1.19
C SER A 69 10.32 -8.74 -0.73
N MET A 70 11.09 -9.78 -0.39
CA MET A 70 10.58 -11.02 0.19
C MET A 70 9.93 -10.79 1.56
N PHE A 71 10.55 -10.00 2.43
CA PHE A 71 10.00 -9.64 3.74
C PHE A 71 8.68 -8.86 3.60
N ARG A 72 8.59 -7.93 2.65
CA ARG A 72 7.35 -7.22 2.34
C ARG A 72 6.26 -8.18 1.85
N LEU A 73 6.61 -9.11 0.97
CA LEU A 73 5.68 -10.12 0.47
C LEU A 73 5.19 -11.00 1.62
N PHE A 74 6.10 -11.41 2.52
CA PHE A 74 5.81 -12.15 3.74
C PHE A 74 4.87 -11.39 4.69
N VAL A 75 5.06 -10.08 4.85
CA VAL A 75 4.16 -9.23 5.66
C VAL A 75 2.78 -9.14 5.00
N ILE A 76 2.69 -8.94 3.69
CA ILE A 76 1.40 -8.93 2.98
C ILE A 76 0.67 -10.28 3.15
N PHE A 77 1.37 -11.40 2.94
CA PHE A 77 0.79 -12.73 3.11
C PHE A 77 0.38 -13.01 4.56
N SER A 78 1.20 -12.63 5.54
CA SER A 78 0.88 -12.77 6.96
C SER A 78 -0.39 -12.00 7.31
N ILE A 79 -0.53 -10.78 6.80
CA ILE A 79 -1.73 -9.97 7.01
C ILE A 79 -2.95 -10.62 6.34
N LEU A 80 -2.82 -11.10 5.09
CA LEU A 80 -3.90 -11.80 4.40
C LEU A 80 -4.35 -13.06 5.15
N ILE A 81 -3.42 -13.85 5.70
CA ILE A 81 -3.70 -15.06 6.48
C ILE A 81 -4.41 -14.69 7.79
N ILE A 82 -3.91 -13.71 8.54
CA ILE A 82 -4.55 -13.25 9.78
C ILE A 82 -5.98 -12.77 9.48
N LEU A 83 -6.18 -12.02 8.41
CA LEU A 83 -7.51 -11.56 8.02
C LEU A 83 -8.45 -12.70 7.61
N ALA A 84 -7.94 -13.68 6.87
CA ALA A 84 -8.70 -14.86 6.47
C ALA A 84 -9.15 -15.69 7.69
N ILE A 85 -8.29 -15.81 8.71
CA ILE A 85 -8.60 -16.53 9.95
C ILE A 85 -9.65 -15.80 10.78
N PHE A 86 -9.53 -14.48 10.93
CA PHE A 86 -10.41 -13.70 11.80
C PHE A 86 -11.75 -13.35 11.16
N ASN A 87 -11.91 -13.44 9.83
CA ASN A 87 -13.16 -13.12 9.10
C ASN A 87 -13.72 -11.70 9.39
N VAL A 88 -12.91 -10.84 9.98
CA VAL A 88 -13.23 -9.46 10.36
C VAL A 88 -13.25 -8.54 9.13
N ILE A 89 -12.54 -8.93 8.07
CA ILE A 89 -12.17 -8.05 6.95
C ILE A 89 -12.29 -8.83 5.63
N LYS A 90 -12.94 -8.25 4.61
CA LYS A 90 -13.10 -8.89 3.30
C LYS A 90 -11.82 -8.68 2.48
N ALA A 91 -11.20 -9.78 2.04
CA ALA A 91 -9.98 -9.75 1.23
C ALA A 91 -10.12 -8.83 -0.01
N TYR A 92 -11.28 -8.82 -0.65
CA TYR A 92 -11.58 -7.96 -1.79
C TYR A 92 -11.44 -6.46 -1.47
N GLY A 93 -11.99 -6.00 -0.33
CA GLY A 93 -11.90 -4.58 0.05
C GLY A 93 -10.46 -4.18 0.38
N LEU A 94 -9.69 -5.09 0.99
CA LEU A 94 -8.27 -4.87 1.26
C LEU A 94 -7.46 -4.73 -0.03
N LEU A 95 -7.69 -5.61 -1.01
CA LEU A 95 -7.03 -5.55 -2.31
C LEU A 95 -7.36 -4.26 -3.06
N ILE A 96 -8.60 -3.78 -2.99
CA ILE A 96 -9.02 -2.51 -3.59
C ILE A 96 -8.25 -1.34 -2.96
N GLY A 97 -8.25 -1.23 -1.63
CA GLY A 97 -7.52 -0.17 -0.94
C GLY A 97 -6.02 -0.17 -1.23
N PHE A 98 -5.41 -1.36 -1.22
CA PHE A 98 -4.01 -1.53 -1.56
C PHE A 98 -3.72 -1.12 -3.01
N THR A 99 -4.55 -1.56 -3.96
CA THR A 99 -4.40 -1.26 -5.39
C THR A 99 -4.51 0.23 -5.68
N VAL A 100 -5.44 0.93 -5.03
CA VAL A 100 -5.59 2.39 -5.21
C VAL A 100 -4.32 3.12 -4.79
N VAL A 101 -3.77 2.78 -3.62
CA VAL A 101 -2.50 3.35 -3.16
C VAL A 101 -1.35 2.97 -4.10
N PHE A 102 -1.32 1.72 -4.57
CA PHE A 102 -0.32 1.26 -5.53
C PHE A 102 -0.35 2.06 -6.83
N ILE A 103 -1.53 2.33 -7.40
CA ILE A 103 -1.70 3.17 -8.59
C ILE A 103 -1.15 4.58 -8.35
N ILE A 104 -1.47 5.19 -7.19
CA ILE A 104 -0.95 6.53 -6.84
C ILE A 104 0.58 6.51 -6.75
N ILE A 105 1.16 5.49 -6.12
CA ILE A 105 2.61 5.30 -6.02
C ILE A 105 3.24 5.20 -7.41
N VAL A 106 2.70 4.34 -8.28
CA VAL A 106 3.21 4.14 -9.65
C VAL A 106 3.09 5.43 -10.44
N LYS A 107 1.94 6.10 -10.40
CA LYS A 107 1.71 7.37 -11.11
C LYS A 107 2.70 8.44 -10.68
N GLU A 108 2.84 8.69 -9.38
CA GLU A 108 3.78 9.69 -8.87
C GLU A 108 5.24 9.26 -9.08
N GLY A 109 5.54 7.96 -9.06
CA GLY A 109 6.86 7.41 -9.40
C GLY A 109 7.23 7.61 -10.85
N LEU A 110 6.30 7.38 -11.78
CA LEU A 110 6.49 7.64 -13.20
C LEU A 110 6.59 9.13 -13.49
N ILE A 111 5.79 9.97 -12.84
CA ILE A 111 5.90 11.43 -12.97
C ILE A 111 7.27 11.91 -12.44
N ALA A 112 7.76 11.37 -11.33
CA ALA A 112 9.09 11.68 -10.81
C ALA A 112 10.19 11.21 -11.76
N ALA A 113 10.11 9.99 -12.28
CA ALA A 113 11.07 9.47 -13.26
C ALA A 113 11.07 10.30 -14.56
N LYS A 114 9.90 10.72 -15.04
CA LYS A 114 9.75 11.59 -16.22
C LYS A 114 10.23 13.02 -15.96
N LYS A 115 10.19 13.49 -14.71
CA LYS A 115 10.73 14.79 -14.30
C LYS A 115 12.22 14.75 -13.93
N GLY A 116 12.88 13.59 -14.05
CA GLY A 116 14.29 13.39 -13.67
C GLY A 116 14.45 13.21 -12.15
N ALA A 117 15.36 12.39 -11.63
CA ALA A 117 16.80 12.47 -11.91
C ALA A 117 17.25 13.94 -11.99
#